data_AF-A0ABC8M8B3-F1
#
_entry.id   AF-A0ABC8M8B3-F1
#
_cell.length_a   1.000
_cell.length_b   1.000
_cell.length_c   1.000
_cell.angle_alpha   90.00
_cell.angle_beta   90.00
_cell.angle_gamma   90.00
#
_symmetry.space_group_name_H-M   'P 1'
#
loop_
_entity.id
_entity.type
_entity.pdbx_description
1 polymer ?
#
loop_
_entity_poly.entity_id
_entity_poly.type
_entity_poly.pdbx_seq_one_letter_code
_entity_poly.pdbx_strand_id
1 'polypeptide(L)'
;MEVPVTKRFKHYNSKQKILLVGEGDFSFTLSLARAFGSATNLTATTLDSQERNFKNGKANVEELERLGCNVVFGVNVHSMTAKPNFGGSATYDRVIFNFPHAGFDYGREHEIKIIMYD
;
A
#
# COMPACT_ATOMS: atom_id res chain seq x y z
N MET A 1 0.63 22.03 25.57
CA MET A 1 0.26 21.28 24.36
C MET A 1 0.77 19.87 24.56
N GLU A 2 -0.11 18.86 24.58
CA GLU A 2 0.34 17.46 24.67
C GLU A 2 1.01 17.07 23.36
N VAL A 3 2.24 16.56 23.44
CA VAL A 3 2.92 16.00 22.28
C VAL A 3 2.26 14.65 21.99
N PRO A 4 1.74 14.40 20.77
CA PRO A 4 1.11 13.12 20.46
C PRO A 4 2.06 11.95 20.73
N VAL A 5 1.60 10.98 21.54
CA VAL A 5 2.35 9.76 21.82
C VAL A 5 2.60 9.01 20.52
N THR A 6 3.85 8.60 20.29
CA THR A 6 4.22 7.87 19.07
C THR A 6 3.75 6.43 19.17
N LYS A 7 2.86 6.03 18.27
CA LYS A 7 2.40 4.63 18.18
C LYS A 7 3.34 3.86 17.28
N ARG A 8 3.77 2.68 17.73
CA ARG A 8 4.75 1.84 17.02
C ARG A 8 4.15 0.45 16.78
N PHE A 9 4.32 -0.05 15.57
CA PHE A 9 3.98 -1.40 15.16
C PHE A 9 5.21 -2.03 14.52
N LYS A 10 5.87 -2.94 15.25
CA LYS A 10 7.17 -3.52 14.85
C LYS A 10 8.19 -2.43 14.49
N HIS A 11 8.59 -2.35 13.22
CA HIS A 11 9.60 -1.41 12.71
C HIS A 11 9.01 -0.09 12.18
N TYR A 12 7.69 0.05 12.22
CA TYR A 12 6.95 1.21 11.71
C TYR A 12 6.39 2.04 12.86
N ASN A 13 6.29 3.35 12.67
CA ASN A 13 5.64 4.20 13.66
C ASN A 13 4.90 5.37 13.02
N SER A 14 3.98 5.96 13.78
CA SER A 14 3.06 7.01 13.33
C SER A 14 3.73 8.36 12.98
N LYS A 15 5.06 8.50 13.14
CA LYS A 15 5.81 9.70 12.72
C LYS A 15 6.55 9.52 11.39
N GLN A 16 6.65 8.29 10.88
CA GLN A 16 7.31 8.01 9.61
C GLN A 16 6.35 8.29 8.45
N LYS A 17 6.81 8.96 7.40
CA LYS A 17 6.13 8.95 6.11
C LYS A 17 6.41 7.62 5.42
N ILE A 18 5.35 6.87 5.12
CA ILE A 18 5.46 5.51 4.58
C ILE A 18 4.78 5.45 3.22
N LEU A 19 5.54 5.01 2.21
CA LEU A 19 5.02 4.67 0.89
C LEU A 19 4.82 3.16 0.81
N LEU A 20 3.61 2.73 0.45
CA LEU A 20 3.28 1.33 0.19
C LEU A 20 3.08 1.14 -1.31
N VAL A 21 3.87 0.23 -1.88
CA VAL A 21 3.99 0.00 -3.31
C VAL A 21 3.43 -1.36 -3.67
N GLY A 22 2.48 -1.42 -4.60
CA GLY A 22 1.94 -2.68 -5.09
C GLY A 22 0.86 -3.30 -4.19
N GLU A 23 0.04 -2.48 -3.54
CA GLU A 23 -1.10 -2.97 -2.78
C GLU A 23 -2.07 -3.74 -3.69
N GLY A 24 -2.51 -4.91 -3.22
CA GLY A 24 -3.65 -5.61 -3.80
C GLY A 24 -4.95 -5.09 -3.21
N ASP A 25 -5.43 -5.73 -2.16
CA ASP A 25 -6.68 -5.38 -1.48
C ASP A 25 -6.55 -4.30 -0.39
N PHE A 26 -5.38 -3.65 -0.27
CA PHE A 26 -5.08 -2.62 0.73
C PHE A 26 -5.12 -3.06 2.21
N SER A 27 -5.24 -4.36 2.49
CA SER A 27 -5.36 -4.86 3.86
C SER A 27 -4.11 -4.59 4.71
N PHE A 28 -2.93 -4.65 4.12
CA PHE A 28 -1.68 -4.36 4.83
C PHE A 28 -1.59 -2.88 5.23
N THR A 29 -1.89 -1.96 4.32
CA THR A 29 -1.96 -0.53 4.65
C THR A 29 -2.99 -0.26 5.74
N LEU A 30 -4.18 -0.88 5.65
CA LEU A 30 -5.22 -0.70 6.64
C LEU A 30 -4.82 -1.22 8.04
N SER A 31 -4.06 -2.31 8.11
CA SER A 31 -3.50 -2.81 9.36
C SER A 31 -2.60 -1.77 10.05
N LEU A 32 -1.71 -1.13 9.29
CA LEU A 32 -0.85 -0.05 9.81
C LEU A 32 -1.67 1.18 10.23
N ALA A 33 -2.63 1.58 9.41
CA ALA A 33 -3.51 2.71 9.71
C ALA A 33 -4.26 2.51 11.02
N ARG A 34 -4.81 1.31 11.26
CA ARG A 34 -5.50 0.97 12.51
C ARG A 34 -4.53 0.92 13.70
N ALA A 35 -3.33 0.37 13.53
CA ALA A 35 -2.31 0.35 14.57
C ALA A 35 -1.84 1.77 14.98
N PHE A 36 -1.80 2.70 14.02
CA PHE A 36 -1.51 4.12 14.28
C PHE A 36 -2.76 4.92 14.69
N GLY A 37 -3.96 4.39 14.44
CA GLY A 37 -5.23 5.10 14.61
C GLY A 37 -5.42 6.28 13.64
N SER A 38 -4.60 6.37 12.60
CA SER A 38 -4.65 7.36 11.51
C SER A 38 -3.80 6.84 10.35
N ALA A 39 -4.08 7.33 9.15
CA ALA A 39 -3.33 7.02 7.93
C ALA A 39 -2.74 8.26 7.25
N THR A 40 -2.76 9.42 7.90
CA THR A 40 -2.28 10.70 7.32
C THR A 40 -0.81 10.71 6.91
N ASN A 41 -0.01 9.78 7.45
CA ASN A 41 1.39 9.57 7.12
C ASN A 41 1.63 8.45 6.11
N LEU A 42 0.57 7.84 5.56
CA LEU A 42 0.61 6.70 4.66
C LEU A 42 0.17 7.11 3.25
N THR A 43 0.97 6.73 2.25
CA THR A 43 0.57 6.74 0.84
C THR A 43 0.50 5.30 0.35
N ALA A 44 -0.69 4.84 -0.02
CA ALA A 44 -0.93 3.50 -0.54
C ALA A 44 -1.03 3.54 -2.07
N THR A 45 -0.32 2.65 -2.76
CA THR A 45 -0.34 2.63 -4.23
C THR A 45 -0.57 1.24 -4.78
N THR A 46 -1.29 1.18 -5.90
CA THR A 46 -1.51 -0.04 -6.66
C THR A 46 -1.32 0.21 -8.15
N LEU A 47 -0.90 -0.82 -8.89
CA LEU A 47 -0.84 -0.78 -10.35
C LEU A 47 -2.25 -0.84 -10.95
N ASP A 48 -3.19 -1.51 -10.28
CA ASP A 48 -4.54 -1.69 -10.77
C ASP A 48 -5.23 -0.33 -10.92
N SER A 49 -5.98 -0.19 -12.02
CA SER A 49 -6.68 1.05 -12.34
C SER A 49 -8.00 1.21 -11.59
N GLN A 50 -8.50 0.14 -10.95
CA GLN A 50 -9.75 0.15 -10.20
C GLN A 50 -9.72 -0.79 -8.98
N GLU A 51 -10.49 -0.42 -7.95
CA GLU A 51 -10.75 -1.20 -6.72
C GLU A 51 -11.39 -2.59 -6.95
N ARG A 52 -11.83 -2.89 -8.18
CA ARG A 52 -12.82 -3.94 -8.49
C ARG A 52 -12.27 -5.37 -8.46
N ASN A 53 -10.95 -5.56 -8.36
CA ASN A 53 -10.35 -6.89 -8.48
C ASN A 53 -10.19 -7.64 -7.14
N PHE A 54 -10.49 -6.98 -6.00
CA PHE A 54 -10.28 -7.57 -4.68
C PHE A 54 -11.58 -7.62 -3.89
N LYS A 55 -11.93 -8.81 -3.35
CA LYS A 55 -13.17 -9.03 -2.57
C LYS A 55 -13.41 -7.98 -1.49
N ASN A 56 -12.35 -7.50 -0.82
CA ASN A 56 -12.42 -6.52 0.27
C ASN A 56 -11.78 -5.16 -0.08
N GLY A 57 -11.25 -4.99 -1.29
CA GLY A 57 -10.44 -3.82 -1.65
C GLY A 57 -11.18 -2.50 -1.46
N LYS A 58 -12.42 -2.43 -1.96
CA LYS A 58 -13.27 -1.26 -1.84
C LYS A 58 -13.49 -0.83 -0.38
N ALA A 59 -13.92 -1.76 0.48
CA ALA A 59 -14.17 -1.45 1.90
C ALA A 59 -12.88 -1.01 2.62
N ASN A 60 -11.75 -1.61 2.28
CA ASN A 60 -10.46 -1.22 2.84
C ASN A 60 -10.04 0.19 2.40
N VAL A 61 -10.22 0.53 1.11
CA VAL A 61 -9.94 1.87 0.57
C VAL A 61 -10.83 2.92 1.24
N GLU A 62 -12.15 2.67 1.33
CA GLU A 62 -13.10 3.58 1.99
C GLU A 62 -12.67 3.89 3.44
N GLU A 63 -12.25 2.86 4.20
CA GLU A 63 -11.77 3.07 5.57
C GLU A 63 -10.42 3.80 5.62
N LEU A 64 -9.52 3.51 4.69
CA LEU A 64 -8.22 4.18 4.59
C LEU A 64 -8.37 5.66 4.29
N GLU A 65 -9.20 6.03 3.33
CA GLU A 65 -9.52 7.42 3.01
C GLU A 65 -10.15 8.13 4.22
N ARG A 66 -11.08 7.47 4.92
CA ARG A 66 -11.66 7.98 6.17
C ARG A 66 -10.61 8.20 7.27
N LEU A 67 -9.56 7.38 7.32
CA LEU A 67 -8.43 7.53 8.25
C LEU A 67 -7.38 8.56 7.77
N GLY A 68 -7.58 9.14 6.58
CA GLY A 68 -6.74 10.18 5.98
C GLY A 68 -5.60 9.66 5.11
N CYS A 69 -5.66 8.42 4.62
CA CYS A 69 -4.65 7.86 3.73
C CYS A 69 -4.70 8.51 2.35
N ASN A 70 -3.54 8.71 1.73
CA ASN A 70 -3.45 9.03 0.31
C ASN A 70 -3.40 7.74 -0.51
N VAL A 71 -4.54 7.32 -1.07
CA VAL A 71 -4.65 6.13 -1.93
C VAL A 71 -4.51 6.53 -3.40
N VAL A 72 -3.60 5.90 -4.13
CA VAL A 72 -3.31 6.24 -5.53
C VAL A 72 -3.29 5.01 -6.42
N PHE A 73 -4.16 5.01 -7.43
CA PHE A 73 -4.32 3.93 -8.40
C PHE A 73 -3.44 4.13 -9.65
N GLY A 74 -3.22 3.07 -10.42
CA GLY A 74 -2.49 3.13 -11.69
C GLY A 74 -1.03 3.54 -11.56
N VAL A 75 -0.39 3.26 -10.41
CA VAL A 75 1.01 3.57 -10.15
C VAL A 75 1.88 2.42 -10.64
N ASN A 76 2.54 2.62 -11.78
CA ASN A 76 3.60 1.73 -12.25
C ASN A 76 4.93 2.16 -11.63
N VAL A 77 5.49 1.27 -10.81
CA VAL A 77 6.75 1.48 -10.07
C VAL A 77 7.91 1.84 -10.99
N HIS A 78 7.96 1.28 -12.19
CA HIS A 78 9.01 1.56 -13.17
C HIS A 78 8.96 2.98 -13.74
N SER A 79 7.83 3.69 -13.61
CA SER A 79 7.63 5.05 -14.12
C SER A 79 7.26 6.07 -13.04
N MET A 80 7.36 5.71 -11.76
CA MET A 80 6.98 6.58 -10.63
C MET A 80 7.77 7.89 -10.59
N THR A 81 9.04 7.89 -10.99
CA THR A 81 9.90 9.08 -11.02
C THR A 81 9.48 10.10 -12.07
N ALA A 82 8.73 9.68 -13.10
CA ALA A 82 8.30 10.52 -14.21
C ALA A 82 6.91 11.16 -14.00
N LYS A 83 6.15 10.75 -12.98
CA LYS A 83 4.80 11.25 -12.74
C LYS A 83 4.82 12.50 -11.84
N PRO A 84 4.43 13.69 -12.34
CA PRO A 84 4.41 14.92 -11.54
C PRO A 84 3.49 14.84 -10.31
N ASN A 85 2.38 14.08 -10.40
CA ASN A 85 1.41 13.91 -9.31
C ASN A 85 1.83 12.86 -8.25
N PHE A 86 2.92 12.13 -8.49
CA PHE A 86 3.53 11.21 -7.53
C PHE A 86 4.89 11.74 -7.02
N GLY A 87 5.16 13.01 -7.29
CA GLY A 87 6.17 13.83 -6.62
C GLY A 87 7.61 13.44 -6.94
N GLY A 88 8.19 14.11 -7.93
CA GLY A 88 9.66 14.19 -8.13
C GLY A 88 10.43 14.91 -7.01
N SER A 89 9.88 14.99 -5.80
CA SER A 89 10.50 15.60 -4.60
C SER A 89 10.01 15.03 -3.26
N ALA A 90 9.02 14.11 -3.26
CA ALA A 90 8.46 13.57 -2.03
C ALA A 90 9.42 12.54 -1.42
N THR A 91 9.94 12.84 -0.23
CA THR A 91 10.77 11.90 0.54
C THR A 91 9.90 11.09 1.50
N TYR A 92 10.23 9.80 1.62
CA TYR A 92 9.60 8.86 2.54
C TYR A 92 10.66 8.29 3.48
N ASP A 93 10.32 8.13 4.76
CA ASP A 93 11.18 7.49 5.74
C ASP A 93 11.23 5.97 5.53
N ARG A 94 10.17 5.41 4.95
CA ARG A 94 10.01 3.98 4.65
C ARG A 94 9.32 3.80 3.30
N VAL A 95 9.84 2.89 2.49
CA VAL A 95 9.17 2.36 1.30
C VAL A 95 8.96 0.86 1.52
N ILE A 96 7.71 0.41 1.36
CA ILE A 96 7.30 -0.99 1.53
C ILE A 96 6.86 -1.50 0.16
N PHE A 97 7.58 -2.48 -0.37
CA PHE A 97 7.20 -3.18 -1.60
C PHE A 97 6.39 -4.40 -1.23
N ASN A 98 5.09 -4.33 -1.50
CA ASN A 98 4.22 -5.49 -1.42
C ASN A 98 4.30 -6.21 -2.77
N PHE A 99 4.79 -7.45 -2.71
CA PHE A 99 4.90 -8.27 -3.91
C PHE A 99 3.50 -8.70 -4.34
N PRO A 100 3.13 -8.44 -5.60
CA PRO A 100 1.82 -8.85 -6.08
C PRO A 100 1.66 -10.36 -5.97
N HIS A 101 0.41 -10.78 -5.78
CA HIS A 101 0.02 -12.17 -5.96
C HIS A 101 0.50 -12.63 -7.35
N ALA A 102 1.20 -13.75 -7.46
CA ALA A 102 1.91 -14.18 -8.67
C ALA A 102 1.00 -14.62 -9.85
N GLY A 103 -0.24 -14.10 -9.91
CA GLY A 103 -1.15 -14.34 -11.03
C GLY A 103 -1.70 -15.76 -11.11
N PHE A 104 -1.74 -16.52 -10.02
CA PHE A 104 -2.37 -17.84 -10.05
C PHE A 104 -3.90 -17.69 -10.17
N ASP A 105 -4.40 -17.75 -11.41
CA ASP A 105 -5.81 -17.83 -11.76
C ASP A 105 -6.42 -19.16 -11.29
N TYR A 106 -6.66 -19.35 -9.98
CA TYR A 106 -7.23 -20.59 -9.40
C TYR A 106 -6.27 -21.79 -9.28
N GLY A 107 -4.99 -21.55 -9.03
CA GLY A 107 -4.08 -22.63 -8.57
C GLY A 107 -4.04 -22.68 -7.05
N ARG A 108 -4.52 -23.75 -6.43
CA ARG A 108 -4.20 -24.05 -5.02
C ARG A 108 -2.68 -24.04 -4.86
N GLU A 109 -2.17 -23.63 -3.70
CA GLU A 109 -0.72 -23.59 -3.34
C GLU A 109 0.04 -24.91 -3.59
N HIS A 110 -0.67 -26.00 -3.91
CA HIS A 110 -0.12 -27.32 -4.23
C HIS A 110 0.23 -27.55 -5.72
N GLU A 111 -0.07 -26.62 -6.63
CA GLU A 111 0.42 -26.71 -8.01
C GLU A 111 1.70 -25.91 -8.17
N ILE A 112 2.84 -26.62 -8.17
CA ILE A 112 4.15 -26.07 -8.53
C ILE A 112 4.09 -25.68 -10.00
N LYS A 113 3.69 -24.45 -10.30
CA LYS A 113 3.96 -23.81 -11.59
C LYS A 113 5.20 -22.95 -11.41
N ILE A 114 6.31 -23.50 -11.89
CA ILE A 114 7.60 -22.82 -11.93
C ILE A 114 7.42 -21.56 -12.78
N ILE A 115 7.76 -20.41 -12.21
CA ILE A 115 7.87 -19.16 -12.97
C ILE A 115 9.07 -19.34 -13.89
N MET A 116 8.80 -19.63 -15.17
CA MET A 116 9.82 -19.62 -16.21
C MET A 116 9.98 -18.16 -16.64
N TYR A 117 11.18 -17.61 -16.44
CA TYR A 117 11.59 -16.36 -17.06
C TYR A 117 12.11 -16.68 -18.47
N ASP A 118 11.64 -15.92 -19.46
CA ASP A 118 12.20 -15.86 -20.81
C ASP A 118 13.33 -14.82 -20.86
#